data_AF-L1LG29-F1
#
_entry.id   AF-L1LG29-F1
#
_cell.length_a   1.000
_cell.length_b   1.000
_cell.length_c   1.000
_cell.angle_alpha   90.00
_cell.angle_beta   90.00
_cell.angle_gamma   90.00
#
_symmetry.space_group_name_H-M   'P 1'
#
loop_
_entity.id
_entity.type
_entity.pdbx_description
1 polymer ?
#
loop_
_entity_poly.entity_id
_entity_poly.type
_entity_poly.pdbx_seq_one_letter_code
_entity_poly.pdbx_strand_id
1 'polypeptide(L)'
;MESSTKDAELNKCSITGNTNAVIKSSDEKAINFNKPPGLSKSDVERDILYSSVFNTLYYTEETIPNDHLPYGLICEANPDINSTDWGNEGIEKIASMIYADCANYITKRAVSEGEFEWSHDFILFTNLQIAVYNNFNVIVEGETLDLVVDYAFKNIRNLRSSVARNTILFVECLIKKFPSESPLFSNIFTKLVPQLLSCTASEKVVFREPAKQCLLLLCSKGANILNIEILWSFFDYSYNKNMKISSFSAICIKEYIEQMSDHEFMQIDLERLSQHLEHLLNSKSVQMKEVGNVIIKRLLSVLTHEKIECLRTGEGKPNIVACLNKLSPQKVNVAPY
;
A
#
# COMPACT_ATOMS: atom_id res chain seq x y z
N MET A 1 14.70 2.97 63.71
CA MET A 1 13.29 2.64 63.93
C MET A 1 12.48 3.43 62.90
N GLU A 2 11.79 2.70 62.03
CA GLU A 2 10.64 3.10 61.16
C GLU A 2 10.90 4.24 60.15
N SER A 3 11.11 4.04 58.83
CA SER A 3 10.39 3.27 57.80
C SER A 3 8.93 3.68 57.60
N SER A 4 8.67 4.50 56.59
CA SER A 4 7.37 4.58 55.90
C SER A 4 7.58 5.14 54.48
N THR A 5 7.80 4.22 53.55
CA THR A 5 7.56 4.36 52.12
C THR A 5 6.06 4.49 51.86
N LYS A 6 5.65 5.46 51.03
CA LYS A 6 4.29 5.54 50.49
C LYS A 6 4.28 4.90 49.11
N ASP A 7 3.50 3.83 49.01
CA ASP A 7 3.25 3.07 47.79
C ASP A 7 2.49 3.91 46.75
N ALA A 8 2.94 3.81 45.51
CA ALA A 8 2.22 4.25 44.32
C ALA A 8 1.41 3.04 43.81
N GLU A 9 0.09 3.18 43.78
CA GLU A 9 -0.82 2.18 43.22
C GLU A 9 -0.67 2.13 41.69
N LEU A 10 -0.15 0.99 41.21
CA LEU A 10 -0.15 0.57 39.81
C LEU A 10 -1.55 0.07 39.43
N ASN A 11 -2.27 0.83 38.61
CA ASN A 11 -3.45 0.32 37.92
C ASN A 11 -3.02 -0.62 36.79
N LYS A 12 -3.13 -1.93 37.06
CA LYS A 12 -2.99 -3.01 36.06
C LYS A 12 -4.28 -3.11 35.24
N CYS A 13 -4.15 -3.04 33.93
CA CYS A 13 -5.24 -3.36 33.01
C CYS A 13 -5.37 -4.88 32.93
N SER A 14 -6.42 -5.43 33.55
CA SER A 14 -6.75 -6.86 33.49
C SER A 14 -8.03 -7.03 32.68
N ILE A 15 -7.96 -7.75 31.57
CA ILE A 15 -9.12 -8.11 30.74
C ILE A 15 -9.81 -9.32 31.38
N THR A 16 -10.99 -9.13 31.95
CA THR A 16 -11.91 -10.22 32.31
C THR A 16 -13.09 -10.21 31.34
N GLY A 17 -13.13 -11.19 30.44
CA GLY A 17 -14.25 -11.40 29.52
C GLY A 17 -15.44 -12.05 30.23
N ASN A 18 -16.64 -11.55 29.96
CA ASN A 18 -17.89 -12.16 30.40
C ASN A 18 -18.74 -12.46 29.16
N THR A 19 -18.87 -13.74 28.82
CA THR A 19 -19.66 -14.24 27.68
C THR A 19 -21.00 -14.74 28.16
N ASN A 20 -22.09 -14.25 27.56
CA ASN A 20 -23.34 -14.99 27.38
C ASN A 20 -24.23 -14.28 26.35
N ALA A 21 -24.45 -14.90 25.18
CA ALA A 21 -25.74 -14.92 24.46
C ALA A 21 -25.64 -15.70 23.12
N VAL A 22 -26.05 -16.97 23.21
CA VAL A 22 -26.91 -17.77 22.30
C VAL A 22 -27.00 -17.45 20.79
N ILE A 23 -26.58 -18.47 20.04
CA ILE A 23 -26.78 -18.89 18.64
C ILE A 23 -28.16 -18.55 18.01
N LYS A 24 -28.14 -18.09 16.75
CA LYS A 24 -29.03 -18.57 15.67
C LYS A 24 -28.26 -18.77 14.37
N SER A 25 -28.36 -19.97 13.82
CA SER A 25 -27.81 -20.42 12.53
C SER A 25 -28.73 -20.06 11.38
N SER A 26 -28.17 -19.74 10.21
CA SER A 26 -28.65 -20.21 8.89
C SER A 26 -27.57 -19.94 7.84
N ASP A 27 -27.08 -21.02 7.25
CA ASP A 27 -26.51 -21.20 5.90
C ASP A 27 -25.70 -20.07 5.25
N GLU A 28 -24.40 -20.30 5.04
CA GLU A 28 -23.78 -20.12 3.72
C GLU A 28 -22.42 -20.83 3.58
N LYS A 29 -22.17 -21.33 2.37
CA LYS A 29 -21.11 -22.28 2.02
C LYS A 29 -19.73 -21.60 1.95
N ALA A 30 -18.86 -21.91 2.91
CA ALA A 30 -17.42 -21.71 2.76
C ALA A 30 -16.76 -22.95 2.11
N ILE A 31 -15.98 -22.72 1.05
CA ILE A 31 -15.19 -23.73 0.37
C ILE A 31 -14.08 -24.23 1.31
N ASN A 32 -14.10 -25.53 1.59
CA ASN A 32 -13.34 -26.20 2.63
C ASN A 32 -12.08 -26.86 2.02
N PHE A 33 -10.88 -26.43 2.40
CA PHE A 33 -9.66 -27.22 2.13
C PHE A 33 -9.39 -28.16 3.31
N ASN A 34 -9.76 -29.43 3.12
CA ASN A 34 -9.35 -30.64 3.84
C ASN A 34 -9.27 -30.59 5.38
N LYS A 35 -10.37 -30.98 6.02
CA LYS A 35 -10.42 -31.49 7.40
C LYS A 35 -9.87 -32.93 7.44
N PRO A 36 -8.97 -33.32 8.35
CA PRO A 36 -8.73 -34.74 8.65
C PRO A 36 -9.95 -35.33 9.39
N PRO A 37 -10.29 -36.61 9.17
CA PRO A 37 -11.54 -37.17 9.68
C PRO A 37 -11.44 -37.49 11.18
N GLY A 38 -12.49 -37.15 11.93
CA GLY A 38 -12.78 -37.78 13.23
C GLY A 38 -12.60 -36.93 14.49
N LEU A 39 -12.99 -35.66 14.49
CA LEU A 39 -13.14 -34.89 15.74
C LEU A 39 -14.61 -34.81 16.15
N SER A 40 -14.89 -35.26 17.37
CA SER A 40 -16.21 -35.28 17.98
C SER A 40 -16.66 -33.86 18.38
N LYS A 41 -17.96 -33.65 18.63
CA LYS A 41 -18.50 -32.34 19.06
C LYS A 41 -17.80 -31.78 20.31
N SER A 42 -17.33 -32.64 21.21
CA SER A 42 -16.56 -32.26 22.39
C SER A 42 -15.13 -31.76 22.09
N ASP A 43 -14.58 -32.08 20.92
CA ASP A 43 -13.27 -31.57 20.50
C ASP A 43 -13.39 -30.15 19.91
N VAL A 44 -14.52 -29.84 19.27
CA VAL A 44 -14.85 -28.49 18.77
C VAL A 44 -15.10 -27.51 19.92
N GLU A 45 -15.73 -27.97 21.02
CA GLU A 45 -15.93 -27.16 22.23
C GLU A 45 -14.62 -26.96 23.02
N ARG A 46 -13.65 -27.88 22.92
CA ARG A 46 -12.31 -27.69 23.48
C ARG A 46 -11.46 -26.71 22.68
N ASP A 47 -11.57 -26.65 21.35
CA ASP A 47 -10.87 -25.64 20.54
C ASP A 47 -11.33 -24.21 20.85
N ILE A 48 -12.62 -24.02 21.18
CA ILE A 48 -13.16 -22.72 21.59
C ILE A 48 -12.65 -22.32 22.99
N LEU A 49 -12.40 -23.30 23.89
CA LEU A 49 -11.82 -23.04 25.21
C LEU A 49 -10.28 -22.94 25.21
N TYR A 50 -9.58 -23.44 24.18
CA TYR A 50 -8.10 -23.42 24.10
C TYR A 50 -7.52 -22.47 23.04
N SER A 51 -8.34 -21.74 22.27
CA SER A 51 -7.85 -20.67 21.40
C SER A 51 -7.52 -19.40 22.19
N SER A 52 -6.49 -19.47 23.05
CA SER A 52 -5.72 -18.32 23.54
C SER A 52 -4.87 -17.65 22.43
N VAL A 53 -5.13 -17.99 21.17
CA VAL A 53 -4.37 -17.59 19.98
C VAL A 53 -5.12 -16.47 19.27
N PHE A 54 -4.47 -15.32 19.14
CA PHE A 54 -4.97 -14.20 18.36
C PHE A 54 -5.17 -14.62 16.89
N ASN A 55 -6.41 -14.59 16.40
CA ASN A 55 -6.74 -14.94 15.02
C ASN A 55 -6.68 -13.70 14.13
N THR A 56 -5.79 -13.70 13.13
CA THR A 56 -5.64 -12.61 12.17
C THR A 56 -6.64 -12.75 11.02
N LEU A 57 -7.60 -11.84 10.93
CA LEU A 57 -8.57 -11.71 9.85
C LEU A 57 -8.12 -10.60 8.92
N TYR A 58 -7.97 -10.93 7.64
CA TYR A 58 -7.58 -9.98 6.59
C TYR A 58 -8.80 -9.70 5.73
N TYR A 59 -9.00 -8.43 5.40
CA TYR A 59 -10.12 -8.00 4.58
C TYR A 59 -9.63 -7.53 3.22
N THR A 60 -10.25 -8.04 2.17
CA THR A 60 -10.26 -7.39 0.85
C THR A 60 -11.37 -6.35 0.84
N GLU A 61 -11.37 -5.45 -0.14
CA GLU A 61 -12.39 -4.40 -0.25
C GLU A 61 -13.83 -4.94 -0.18
N GLU A 62 -14.10 -6.09 -0.80
CA GLU A 62 -15.43 -6.72 -0.85
C GLU A 62 -15.85 -7.35 0.47
N THR A 63 -14.91 -7.54 1.40
CA THR A 63 -15.11 -8.24 2.67
C THR A 63 -14.93 -7.32 3.87
N ILE A 64 -14.59 -6.04 3.68
CA ILE A 64 -14.45 -5.07 4.79
C ILE A 64 -15.82 -4.90 5.48
N PRO A 65 -15.89 -5.13 6.81
CA PRO A 65 -17.10 -4.90 7.59
C PRO A 65 -17.61 -3.45 7.48
N ASN A 66 -18.92 -3.31 7.39
CA ASN A 66 -19.62 -2.02 7.38
C ASN A 66 -20.64 -1.87 8.52
N ASP A 67 -20.69 -2.85 9.43
CA ASP A 67 -21.69 -2.98 10.50
C ASP A 67 -21.10 -3.45 11.84
N HIS A 68 -19.82 -3.83 11.89
CA HIS A 68 -19.15 -4.28 13.13
C HIS A 68 -17.63 -4.05 13.12
N LEU A 69 -17.03 -4.09 14.32
CA LEU A 69 -15.57 -4.15 14.51
C LEU A 69 -15.13 -5.56 14.95
N PRO A 70 -14.28 -6.26 14.19
CA PRO A 70 -13.90 -7.64 14.49
C PRO A 70 -13.08 -7.81 15.78
N TYR A 71 -12.40 -6.75 16.22
CA TYR A 71 -11.55 -6.76 17.41
C TYR A 71 -11.89 -5.67 18.43
N GLY A 72 -12.90 -4.85 18.12
CA GLY A 72 -13.22 -3.65 18.87
C GLY A 72 -12.18 -2.52 18.76
N LEU A 73 -12.35 -1.52 19.62
CA LEU A 73 -11.44 -0.37 19.75
C LEU A 73 -10.16 -0.71 20.53
N ILE A 74 -9.12 0.11 20.34
CA ILE A 74 -7.76 -0.12 20.84
C ILE A 74 -7.51 0.59 22.17
N CYS A 75 -7.91 1.86 22.31
CA CYS A 75 -7.65 2.64 23.52
C CYS A 75 -8.78 2.57 24.54
N GLU A 76 -10.03 2.47 24.10
CA GLU A 76 -11.21 2.55 24.97
C GLU A 76 -12.21 1.44 24.64
N ALA A 77 -12.58 0.62 25.63
CA ALA A 77 -13.66 -0.35 25.45
C ALA A 77 -15.00 0.39 25.41
N ASN A 78 -15.52 0.66 24.20
CA ASN A 78 -16.88 1.15 24.02
C ASN A 78 -17.80 -0.03 23.63
N PRO A 79 -18.68 -0.51 24.54
CA PRO A 79 -19.54 -1.66 24.27
C PRO A 79 -20.53 -1.44 23.12
N ASP A 80 -20.89 -0.19 22.82
CA ASP A 80 -21.83 0.13 21.73
C ASP A 80 -21.18 -0.07 20.35
N ILE A 81 -19.88 0.20 20.22
CA ILE A 81 -19.11 0.09 18.96
C ILE A 81 -18.61 -1.34 18.73
N ASN A 82 -18.39 -2.09 19.81
CA ASN A 82 -18.02 -3.50 19.77
C ASN A 82 -19.21 -4.42 19.50
N SER A 83 -20.42 -3.88 19.35
CA SER A 83 -21.63 -4.62 19.01
C SER A 83 -21.71 -4.90 17.50
N THR A 84 -22.41 -5.98 17.12
CA THR A 84 -22.73 -6.33 15.72
C THR A 84 -23.87 -5.49 15.14
N ASP A 85 -24.27 -4.43 15.84
CA ASP A 85 -25.41 -3.60 15.48
C ASP A 85 -25.06 -2.16 15.84
N TRP A 86 -24.34 -1.50 14.93
CA TRP A 86 -23.99 -0.08 14.96
C TRP A 86 -25.21 0.87 15.14
N GLY A 87 -26.43 0.32 15.19
CA GLY A 87 -27.65 1.01 15.57
C GLY A 87 -28.05 2.08 14.55
N ASN A 88 -28.84 3.05 15.00
CA ASN A 88 -29.23 4.21 14.18
C ASN A 88 -28.11 5.26 14.05
N GLU A 89 -26.91 5.02 14.59
CA GLU A 89 -25.79 5.95 14.42
C GLU A 89 -25.26 5.81 12.99
N GLY A 90 -25.16 6.95 12.29
CA GLY A 90 -24.67 6.95 10.92
C GLY A 90 -23.25 6.37 10.84
N ILE A 91 -23.03 5.50 9.87
CA ILE A 91 -21.74 4.83 9.60
C ILE A 91 -20.54 5.80 9.56
N GLU A 92 -20.78 7.04 9.14
CA GLU A 92 -19.80 8.13 9.12
C GLU A 92 -19.29 8.53 10.50
N LYS A 93 -20.18 8.59 11.50
CA LYS A 93 -19.84 8.93 12.88
C LYS A 93 -18.99 7.83 13.49
N ILE A 94 -19.36 6.58 13.28
CA ILE A 94 -18.63 5.41 13.78
C ILE A 94 -17.24 5.34 13.16
N ALA A 95 -17.13 5.51 11.84
CA ALA A 95 -15.84 5.57 11.16
C ALA A 95 -14.95 6.70 11.72
N SER A 96 -15.53 7.86 12.05
CA SER A 96 -14.79 8.98 12.67
C SER A 96 -14.27 8.63 14.06
N MET A 97 -15.09 7.95 14.87
CA MET A 97 -14.70 7.48 16.21
C MET A 97 -13.58 6.43 16.13
N ILE A 98 -13.69 5.47 15.20
CA ILE A 98 -12.65 4.46 14.96
C ILE A 98 -11.33 5.13 14.55
N TYR A 99 -11.38 6.08 13.61
CA TYR A 99 -10.19 6.80 13.15
C TYR A 99 -9.52 7.59 14.29
N ALA A 100 -10.32 8.26 15.13
CA ALA A 100 -9.82 9.00 16.29
C ALA A 100 -9.16 8.09 17.34
N ASP A 101 -9.74 6.92 17.63
CA ASP A 101 -9.15 5.91 18.52
C ASP A 101 -7.79 5.42 18.00
N CYS A 102 -7.71 5.14 16.68
CA CYS A 102 -6.47 4.79 16.01
C CYS A 102 -5.40 5.89 16.11
N ALA A 103 -5.76 7.14 15.83
CA ALA A 103 -4.83 8.27 15.94
C ALA A 103 -4.34 8.50 17.38
N ASN A 104 -5.23 8.33 18.37
CA ASN A 104 -4.89 8.41 19.79
C ASN A 104 -3.90 7.30 20.19
N TYR A 105 -4.11 6.06 19.72
CA TYR A 105 -3.18 4.96 19.93
C TYR A 105 -1.78 5.27 19.40
N ILE A 106 -1.68 5.76 18.15
CA ILE A 106 -0.40 6.12 17.53
C ILE A 106 0.30 7.22 18.32
N THR A 107 -0.45 8.25 18.74
CA THR A 107 0.09 9.36 19.54
C THR A 107 0.61 8.88 20.89
N LYS A 108 -0.17 8.09 21.63
CA LYS A 108 0.24 7.50 22.92
C LYS A 108 1.49 6.64 22.78
N ARG A 109 1.59 5.85 21.70
CA ARG A 109 2.77 5.02 21.43
C ARG A 109 4.03 5.82 21.09
N ALA A 110 3.88 7.01 20.54
CA ALA A 110 5.02 7.88 20.29
C ALA A 110 5.61 8.50 21.57
N VAL A 111 4.80 8.62 22.64
CA VAL A 111 5.18 9.34 23.87
C VAL A 111 5.29 8.47 25.13
N SER A 112 4.77 7.24 25.13
CA SER A 112 4.72 6.39 26.32
C SER A 112 5.65 5.17 26.23
N GLU A 113 6.17 4.74 27.40
CA GLU A 113 6.89 3.48 27.61
C GLU A 113 5.93 2.31 27.92
N GLY A 114 4.66 2.39 27.50
CA GLY A 114 3.66 1.34 27.75
C GLY A 114 3.98 0.01 27.05
N GLU A 115 3.37 -1.07 27.54
CA GLU A 115 3.44 -2.39 26.88
C GLU A 115 2.57 -2.38 25.61
N PHE A 116 3.21 -2.22 24.45
CA PHE A 116 2.55 -2.30 23.15
C PHE A 116 2.78 -3.68 22.51
N GLU A 117 1.72 -4.45 22.35
CA GLU A 117 1.76 -5.72 21.63
C GLU A 117 1.63 -5.54 20.12
N TRP A 118 2.21 -6.48 19.36
CA TRP A 118 2.05 -6.52 17.90
C TRP A 118 0.59 -6.71 17.46
N SER A 119 -0.23 -7.33 18.31
CA SER A 119 -1.66 -7.55 18.09
C SER A 119 -2.40 -6.21 18.02
N HIS A 120 -2.02 -5.22 18.84
CA HIS A 120 -2.59 -3.87 18.77
C HIS A 120 -2.28 -3.17 17.44
N ASP A 121 -1.08 -3.36 16.88
CA ASP A 121 -0.75 -2.84 15.54
C ASP A 121 -1.57 -3.53 14.45
N PHE A 122 -1.80 -4.83 14.60
CA PHE A 122 -2.69 -5.55 13.69
C PHE A 122 -4.11 -4.97 13.75
N ILE A 123 -4.68 -4.83 14.95
CA ILE A 123 -6.02 -4.26 15.16
C ILE A 123 -6.10 -2.85 14.61
N LEU A 124 -5.09 -2.01 14.87
CA LEU A 124 -4.98 -0.65 14.35
C LEU A 124 -5.17 -0.59 12.84
N PHE A 125 -4.40 -1.37 12.07
CA PHE A 125 -4.52 -1.33 10.62
C PHE A 125 -5.82 -1.94 10.10
N THR A 126 -6.44 -2.87 10.82
CA THR A 126 -7.79 -3.36 10.50
C THR A 126 -8.83 -2.26 10.72
N ASN A 127 -8.77 -1.58 11.86
CA ASN A 127 -9.70 -0.51 12.22
C ASN A 127 -9.55 0.70 11.29
N LEU A 128 -8.31 1.07 10.93
CA LEU A 128 -8.05 2.11 9.93
C LEU A 128 -8.61 1.75 8.55
N GLN A 129 -8.50 0.49 8.11
CA GLN A 129 -9.14 0.04 6.86
C GLN A 129 -10.65 0.21 6.92
N ILE A 130 -11.29 -0.24 8.01
CA ILE A 130 -12.74 -0.14 8.20
C ILE A 130 -13.17 1.33 8.21
N ALA A 131 -12.48 2.19 8.95
CA ALA A 131 -12.81 3.61 9.04
C ALA A 131 -12.72 4.30 7.67
N VAL A 132 -11.60 4.13 6.96
CA VAL A 132 -11.36 4.76 5.66
C VAL A 132 -12.28 4.20 4.58
N TYR A 133 -12.58 2.90 4.61
CA TYR A 133 -13.47 2.27 3.65
C TYR A 133 -14.90 2.84 3.75
N ASN A 134 -15.39 2.98 4.97
CA ASN A 134 -16.77 3.38 5.25
C ASN A 134 -16.98 4.90 5.25
N ASN A 135 -15.95 5.69 5.57
CA ASN A 135 -16.02 7.14 5.46
C ASN A 135 -14.63 7.72 5.14
N PHE A 136 -14.34 7.94 3.86
CA PHE A 136 -13.06 8.53 3.46
C PHE A 136 -12.84 9.94 4.03
N ASN A 137 -13.92 10.68 4.33
CA ASN A 137 -13.83 12.05 4.87
C ASN A 137 -13.26 12.11 6.30
N VAL A 138 -13.09 10.96 6.97
CA VAL A 138 -12.36 10.91 8.26
C VAL A 138 -10.89 11.26 8.09
N ILE A 139 -10.36 11.12 6.87
CA ILE A 139 -9.03 11.59 6.52
C ILE A 139 -9.09 13.10 6.37
N VAL A 140 -8.80 13.80 7.46
CA VAL A 140 -8.64 15.26 7.47
C VAL A 140 -7.18 15.58 7.17
N GLU A 141 -6.94 16.44 6.19
CA GLU A 141 -5.59 16.91 5.86
C GLU A 141 -4.94 17.58 7.09
N GLY A 142 -3.64 17.32 7.30
CA GLY A 142 -2.87 17.87 8.42
C GLY A 142 -2.16 16.82 9.26
N GLU A 143 -1.78 17.19 10.48
CA GLU A 143 -0.88 16.42 11.36
C GLU A 143 -1.35 14.99 11.63
N THR A 144 -2.67 14.76 11.71
CA THR A 144 -3.23 13.43 11.96
C THR A 144 -3.01 12.46 10.80
N LEU A 145 -3.16 12.93 9.55
CA LEU A 145 -2.92 12.11 8.38
C LEU A 145 -1.43 11.77 8.24
N ASP A 146 -0.55 12.77 8.42
CA ASP A 146 0.90 12.57 8.41
C ASP A 146 1.31 11.54 9.47
N LEU A 147 0.75 11.63 10.68
CA LEU A 147 0.99 10.68 11.76
C LEU A 147 0.60 9.25 11.37
N VAL A 148 -0.60 9.05 10.81
CA VAL A 148 -1.09 7.73 10.39
C VAL A 148 -0.25 7.15 9.26
N VAL A 149 0.09 7.99 8.27
CA VAL A 149 0.90 7.61 7.10
C VAL A 149 2.32 7.22 7.54
N ASP A 150 2.97 8.03 8.37
CA ASP A 150 4.30 7.73 8.91
C ASP A 150 4.30 6.45 9.75
N TYR A 151 3.21 6.20 10.50
CA TYR A 151 3.06 4.97 11.26
C TYR A 151 2.90 3.75 10.35
N ALA A 152 2.15 3.86 9.27
CA ALA A 152 2.06 2.82 8.24
C ALA A 152 3.44 2.56 7.59
N PHE A 153 4.22 3.60 7.30
CA PHE A 153 5.55 3.46 6.69
C PHE A 153 6.49 2.64 7.57
N LYS A 154 6.46 2.85 8.88
CA LYS A 154 7.26 2.09 9.85
C LYS A 154 6.85 0.62 9.93
N ASN A 155 5.58 0.30 9.65
CA ASN A 155 5.01 -1.04 9.84
C ASN A 155 4.87 -1.87 8.55
N ILE A 156 5.03 -1.28 7.38
CA ILE A 156 4.92 -1.99 6.09
C ILE A 156 5.94 -3.13 5.92
N ARG A 157 7.05 -3.05 6.68
CA ARG A 157 8.10 -4.07 6.77
C ARG A 157 8.24 -4.66 8.18
N ASN A 158 7.17 -4.64 8.97
CA ASN A 158 7.16 -5.17 10.34
C ASN A 158 7.68 -6.63 10.36
N LEU A 159 8.45 -6.97 11.40
CA LEU A 159 9.02 -8.32 11.59
C LEU A 159 7.93 -9.40 11.66
N ARG A 160 6.77 -9.04 12.22
CA ARG A 160 5.56 -9.85 12.21
C ARG A 160 4.87 -9.69 10.87
N SER A 161 4.93 -10.75 10.07
CA SER A 161 4.36 -10.78 8.73
C SER A 161 2.86 -10.45 8.69
N SER A 162 2.12 -10.73 9.76
CA SER A 162 0.70 -10.40 9.89
C SER A 162 0.46 -8.89 9.94
N VAL A 163 1.23 -8.18 10.77
CA VAL A 163 1.18 -6.71 10.86
C VAL A 163 1.63 -6.08 9.55
N ALA A 164 2.72 -6.55 8.96
CA ALA A 164 3.21 -6.04 7.67
C ALA A 164 2.18 -6.21 6.55
N ARG A 165 1.58 -7.41 6.44
CA ARG A 165 0.52 -7.68 5.47
C ARG A 165 -0.68 -6.76 5.70
N ASN A 166 -1.15 -6.62 6.94
CA ASN A 166 -2.32 -5.79 7.23
C ASN A 166 -2.06 -4.30 6.98
N THR A 167 -0.83 -3.84 7.24
CA THR A 167 -0.39 -2.48 6.89
C THR A 167 -0.45 -2.26 5.38
N ILE A 168 -0.03 -3.24 4.59
CA ILE A 168 -0.09 -3.14 3.11
C ILE A 168 -1.54 -3.12 2.62
N LEU A 169 -2.45 -3.90 3.22
CA LEU A 169 -3.88 -3.84 2.87
C LEU A 169 -4.50 -2.49 3.23
N PHE A 170 -4.09 -1.89 4.35
CA PHE A 170 -4.45 -0.50 4.65
C PHE A 170 -3.95 0.48 3.59
N VAL A 171 -2.69 0.35 3.17
CA VAL A 171 -2.14 1.16 2.07
C VAL A 171 -2.93 0.95 0.77
N GLU A 172 -3.31 -0.28 0.45
CA GLU A 172 -4.18 -0.58 -0.70
C GLU A 172 -5.51 0.19 -0.60
N CYS A 173 -6.16 0.13 0.57
CA CYS A 173 -7.39 0.86 0.84
C CYS A 173 -7.21 2.38 0.63
N LEU A 174 -6.11 2.96 1.11
CA LEU A 174 -5.77 4.37 0.87
C LEU A 174 -5.62 4.67 -0.61
N ILE A 175 -4.85 3.86 -1.36
CA ILE A 175 -4.69 4.05 -2.81
C ILE A 175 -6.06 4.05 -3.47
N LYS A 176 -6.92 3.09 -3.16
CA LYS A 176 -8.26 2.99 -3.77
C LYS A 176 -9.14 4.20 -3.47
N LYS A 177 -9.14 4.69 -2.22
CA LYS A 177 -10.07 5.74 -1.79
C LYS A 177 -9.59 7.17 -2.06
N PHE A 178 -8.29 7.45 -2.03
CA PHE A 178 -7.79 8.79 -2.33
C PHE A 178 -8.14 9.22 -3.77
N PRO A 179 -8.63 10.44 -4.02
CA PRO A 179 -8.78 10.97 -5.37
C PRO A 179 -7.41 11.09 -6.06
N SER A 180 -7.30 10.61 -7.30
CA SER A 180 -6.05 10.67 -8.09
C SER A 180 -5.61 12.09 -8.41
N GLU A 181 -6.52 13.06 -8.37
CA GLU A 181 -6.28 14.46 -8.68
C GLU A 181 -5.87 15.26 -7.44
N SER A 182 -5.95 14.66 -6.25
CA SER A 182 -5.56 15.32 -5.00
C SER A 182 -4.03 15.50 -4.95
N PRO A 183 -3.52 16.69 -4.63
CA PRO A 183 -2.08 16.90 -4.39
C PRO A 183 -1.51 15.98 -3.30
N LEU A 184 -2.33 15.57 -2.33
CA LEU A 184 -1.92 14.65 -1.29
C LEU A 184 -1.64 13.24 -1.80
N PHE A 185 -2.28 12.82 -2.89
CA PHE A 185 -2.06 11.51 -3.51
C PHE A 185 -0.58 11.36 -3.87
N SER A 186 -0.04 12.27 -4.67
CA SER A 186 1.37 12.24 -5.07
C SER A 186 2.31 12.33 -3.86
N ASN A 187 2.03 13.24 -2.92
CA ASN A 187 2.88 13.47 -1.75
C ASN A 187 3.00 12.25 -0.84
N ILE A 188 1.90 11.54 -0.60
CA ILE A 188 1.87 10.36 0.25
C ILE A 188 2.51 9.19 -0.47
N PHE A 189 2.05 8.89 -1.69
CA PHE A 189 2.44 7.65 -2.35
C PHE A 189 3.86 7.67 -2.93
N THR A 190 4.41 8.83 -3.29
CA THR A 190 5.83 8.96 -3.66
C THR A 190 6.74 8.53 -2.50
N LYS A 191 6.40 8.86 -1.25
CA LYS A 191 7.15 8.42 -0.06
C LYS A 191 7.00 6.91 0.22
N LEU A 192 5.88 6.33 -0.21
CA LEU A 192 5.49 4.94 0.04
C LEU A 192 6.14 3.95 -0.95
N VAL A 193 6.36 4.39 -2.20
CA VAL A 193 7.00 3.60 -3.27
C VAL A 193 8.31 2.93 -2.82
N PRO A 194 9.30 3.63 -2.22
CA PRO A 194 10.50 3.03 -1.66
C PRO A 194 10.28 1.80 -0.77
N GLN A 195 9.28 1.90 0.11
CA GLN A 195 9.02 0.87 1.12
C GLN A 195 8.32 -0.34 0.50
N LEU A 196 7.33 -0.10 -0.37
CA LEU A 196 6.66 -1.15 -1.12
C LEU A 196 7.62 -1.88 -2.06
N LEU A 197 8.47 -1.15 -2.78
CA LEU A 197 9.51 -1.72 -3.62
C LEU A 197 10.50 -2.57 -2.81
N SER A 198 10.88 -2.12 -1.62
CA SER A 198 11.71 -2.93 -0.72
C SER A 198 11.03 -4.24 -0.31
N CYS A 199 9.70 -4.25 -0.14
CA CYS A 199 8.94 -5.49 0.13
C CYS A 199 9.00 -6.48 -1.04
N THR A 200 9.12 -6.02 -2.29
CA THR A 200 9.20 -6.91 -3.47
C THR A 200 10.43 -7.83 -3.45
N ALA A 201 11.50 -7.39 -2.78
CA ALA A 201 12.73 -8.16 -2.63
C ALA A 201 12.69 -9.22 -1.52
N SER A 202 11.67 -9.17 -0.64
CA SER A 202 11.53 -10.11 0.47
C SER A 202 11.33 -11.54 -0.02
N GLU A 203 11.82 -12.53 0.72
CA GLU A 203 11.50 -13.95 0.46
C GLU A 203 10.10 -14.35 0.95
N LYS A 204 9.51 -13.57 1.87
CA LYS A 204 8.20 -13.85 2.45
C LYS A 204 7.06 -13.44 1.51
N VAL A 205 6.46 -14.45 0.85
CA VAL A 205 5.32 -14.30 -0.08
C VAL A 205 4.18 -13.48 0.52
N VAL A 206 3.86 -13.72 1.80
CA VAL A 206 2.70 -13.19 2.53
C VAL A 206 2.57 -11.66 2.55
N PHE A 207 3.68 -10.93 2.39
CA PHE A 207 3.64 -9.47 2.23
C PHE A 207 4.34 -9.00 0.94
N ARG A 208 5.13 -9.86 0.28
CA ARG A 208 5.71 -9.55 -1.03
C ARG A 208 4.63 -9.37 -2.10
N GLU A 209 3.70 -10.33 -2.23
CA GLU A 209 2.69 -10.27 -3.29
C GLU A 209 1.67 -9.14 -3.07
N PRO A 210 1.16 -8.89 -1.84
CA PRO A 210 0.35 -7.71 -1.57
C PRO A 210 1.07 -6.39 -1.91
N ALA A 211 2.37 -6.27 -1.61
CA ALA A 211 3.13 -5.06 -1.94
C ALA A 211 3.24 -4.84 -3.46
N LYS A 212 3.45 -5.91 -4.24
CA LYS A 212 3.44 -5.85 -5.70
C LYS A 212 2.08 -5.41 -6.24
N GLN A 213 1.00 -5.95 -5.70
CA GLN A 213 -0.37 -5.58 -6.09
C GLN A 213 -0.65 -4.10 -5.79
N CYS A 214 -0.25 -3.61 -4.61
CA CYS A 214 -0.35 -2.19 -4.26
C CYS A 214 0.41 -1.29 -5.23
N LEU A 215 1.62 -1.68 -5.62
CA LEU A 215 2.42 -0.91 -6.59
C LEU A 215 1.77 -0.85 -7.98
N LEU A 216 1.22 -1.96 -8.46
CA LEU A 216 0.52 -1.98 -9.76
C LEU A 216 -0.79 -1.18 -9.71
N LEU A 217 -1.54 -1.29 -8.61
CA LEU A 217 -2.72 -0.46 -8.38
C LEU A 217 -2.36 1.04 -8.31
N LEU A 218 -1.23 1.38 -7.68
CA LEU A 218 -0.73 2.73 -7.65
C LEU A 218 -0.37 3.24 -9.06
N CYS A 219 0.19 2.36 -9.90
CA CYS A 219 0.48 2.71 -11.29
C CYS A 219 -0.80 3.00 -12.07
N SER A 220 -1.80 2.11 -12.00
CA SER A 220 -3.04 2.29 -12.76
C SER A 220 -3.83 3.51 -12.32
N LYS A 221 -3.90 3.78 -11.02
CA LYS A 221 -4.64 4.93 -10.50
C LYS A 221 -3.87 6.25 -10.60
N GLY A 222 -2.54 6.18 -10.43
CA GLY A 222 -1.69 7.34 -10.38
C GLY A 222 -1.21 7.84 -11.74
N ALA A 223 -1.50 7.15 -12.85
CA ALA A 223 -0.95 7.42 -14.19
C ALA A 223 -1.46 8.72 -14.83
N ASN A 224 -1.08 9.86 -14.27
CA ASN A 224 -1.48 11.19 -14.74
C ASN A 224 -0.35 12.19 -14.44
N ILE A 225 -0.39 13.37 -15.07
CA ILE A 225 0.71 14.35 -14.96
C ILE A 225 0.84 14.95 -13.56
N LEU A 226 -0.27 15.05 -12.80
CA LEU A 226 -0.28 15.58 -11.44
C LEU A 226 0.51 14.70 -10.47
N ASN A 227 0.62 13.41 -10.77
CA ASN A 227 1.26 12.40 -9.94
C ASN A 227 2.63 11.96 -10.46
N ILE A 228 3.23 12.72 -11.37
CA ILE A 228 4.45 12.32 -12.09
C ILE A 228 5.64 11.98 -11.17
N GLU A 229 5.70 12.53 -9.97
CA GLU A 229 6.74 12.20 -8.98
C GLU A 229 6.73 10.72 -8.56
N ILE A 230 5.58 10.05 -8.64
CA ILE A 230 5.47 8.60 -8.44
C ILE A 230 6.23 7.85 -9.54
N LEU A 231 6.03 8.25 -10.81
CA LEU A 231 6.76 7.68 -11.94
C LEU A 231 8.26 7.92 -11.80
N TRP A 232 8.67 9.12 -11.41
CA TRP A 232 10.07 9.43 -11.18
C TRP A 232 10.68 8.58 -10.06
N SER A 233 9.94 8.35 -8.98
CA SER A 233 10.38 7.40 -7.95
C SER A 233 10.60 5.99 -8.52
N PHE A 234 9.78 5.52 -9.48
CA PHE A 234 10.04 4.23 -10.12
C PHE A 234 11.30 4.26 -11.01
N PHE A 235 11.53 5.35 -11.74
CA PHE A 235 12.75 5.52 -12.50
C PHE A 235 14.00 5.54 -11.61
N ASP A 236 13.97 6.22 -10.47
CA ASP A 236 15.09 6.25 -9.52
C ASP A 236 15.41 4.86 -8.97
N TYR A 237 14.38 4.05 -8.68
CA TYR A 237 14.55 2.68 -8.20
C TYR A 237 14.90 1.67 -9.30
N SER A 238 14.83 2.05 -10.58
CA SER A 238 15.35 1.22 -11.67
C SER A 238 16.88 1.04 -11.60
N TYR A 239 17.59 1.98 -10.98
CA TYR A 239 19.04 1.90 -10.70
C TYR A 239 19.40 1.03 -9.51
N ASN A 240 18.42 0.46 -8.80
CA ASN A 240 18.68 -0.27 -7.57
C ASN A 240 19.56 -1.51 -7.82
N LYS A 241 20.59 -1.69 -6.98
CA LYS A 241 21.52 -2.83 -7.04
C LYS A 241 20.81 -4.17 -6.82
N ASN A 242 19.70 -4.18 -6.10
CA ASN A 242 18.87 -5.36 -5.93
C ASN A 242 18.02 -5.58 -7.18
N MET A 243 18.32 -6.65 -7.92
CA MET A 243 17.63 -6.98 -9.17
C MET A 243 16.12 -7.19 -9.00
N LYS A 244 15.64 -7.72 -7.86
CA LYS A 244 14.19 -7.88 -7.63
C LYS A 244 13.50 -6.52 -7.58
N ILE A 245 14.13 -5.55 -6.90
CA ILE A 245 13.62 -4.18 -6.79
C ILE A 245 13.66 -3.49 -8.14
N SER A 246 14.82 -3.46 -8.80
CA SER A 246 14.95 -2.76 -10.07
C SER A 246 14.07 -3.37 -11.16
N SER A 247 14.03 -4.70 -11.29
CA SER A 247 13.11 -5.37 -12.22
C SER A 247 11.65 -5.04 -11.96
N PHE A 248 11.21 -5.03 -10.70
CA PHE A 248 9.81 -4.70 -10.40
C PHE A 248 9.52 -3.21 -10.63
N SER A 249 10.48 -2.33 -10.33
CA SER A 249 10.40 -0.92 -10.69
C SER A 249 10.21 -0.72 -12.19
N ALA A 250 10.89 -1.51 -13.03
CA ALA A 250 10.70 -1.50 -14.48
C ALA A 250 9.27 -1.89 -14.88
N ILE A 251 8.68 -2.90 -14.23
CA ILE A 251 7.27 -3.28 -14.45
C ILE A 251 6.36 -2.09 -14.12
N CYS A 252 6.59 -1.43 -12.99
CA CYS A 252 5.81 -0.25 -12.58
C CYS A 252 5.95 0.91 -13.57
N ILE A 253 7.17 1.19 -14.07
CA ILE A 253 7.37 2.22 -15.12
C ILE A 253 6.54 1.88 -16.35
N LYS A 254 6.60 0.62 -16.82
CA LYS A 254 5.84 0.19 -18.00
C LYS A 254 4.34 0.37 -17.80
N GLU A 255 3.81 -0.16 -16.69
CA GLU A 255 2.39 -0.07 -16.36
C GLU A 255 1.94 1.39 -16.26
N TYR A 256 2.67 2.21 -15.52
CA TYR A 256 2.34 3.62 -15.34
C TYR A 256 2.34 4.37 -16.68
N ILE A 257 3.38 4.16 -17.50
CA ILE A 257 3.45 4.77 -18.82
C ILE A 257 2.30 4.29 -19.69
N GLU A 258 2.00 3.00 -19.75
CA GLU A 258 0.92 2.44 -20.59
C GLU A 258 -0.46 3.00 -20.24
N GLN A 259 -0.73 3.24 -18.95
CA GLN A 259 -2.01 3.78 -18.46
C GLN A 259 -2.14 5.31 -18.63
N MET A 260 -1.03 6.03 -18.77
CA MET A 260 -1.05 7.47 -18.96
C MET A 260 -1.70 7.85 -20.30
N SER A 261 -2.46 8.95 -20.34
CA SER A 261 -3.00 9.45 -21.60
C SER A 261 -1.91 10.07 -22.50
N ASP A 262 -2.13 10.06 -23.81
CA ASP A 262 -1.20 10.67 -24.77
C ASP A 262 -0.98 12.16 -24.50
N HIS A 263 -2.05 12.89 -24.15
CA HIS A 263 -2.00 14.31 -23.79
C HIS A 263 -1.09 14.57 -22.58
N GLU A 264 -1.15 13.72 -21.57
CA GLU A 264 -0.34 13.86 -20.36
C GLU A 264 1.10 13.41 -20.60
N PHE A 265 1.29 12.33 -21.36
CA PHE A 265 2.62 11.84 -21.72
C PHE A 265 3.44 12.90 -22.49
N MET A 266 2.78 13.71 -23.33
CA MET A 266 3.43 14.83 -24.03
C MET A 266 3.91 15.97 -23.11
N GLN A 267 3.42 16.03 -21.88
CA GLN A 267 3.79 17.04 -20.88
C GLN A 267 4.96 16.59 -19.99
N ILE A 268 5.41 15.34 -20.11
CA ILE A 268 6.56 14.84 -19.35
C ILE A 268 7.82 15.64 -19.72
N ASP A 269 8.63 15.93 -18.70
CA ASP A 269 9.97 16.49 -18.85
C ASP A 269 10.85 15.54 -19.68
N LEU A 270 11.05 15.89 -20.96
CA LEU A 270 11.84 15.10 -21.91
C LEU A 270 13.32 15.07 -21.55
N GLU A 271 13.84 16.10 -20.90
CA GLU A 271 15.23 16.14 -20.48
C GLU A 271 15.46 15.10 -19.38
N ARG A 272 14.66 15.14 -18.31
CA ARG A 272 14.70 14.16 -17.21
C ARG A 272 14.42 12.75 -17.73
N LEU A 273 13.38 12.57 -18.55
CA LEU A 273 13.04 11.27 -19.15
C LEU A 273 14.21 10.69 -19.95
N SER A 274 14.88 11.52 -20.76
CA SER A 274 15.98 11.05 -21.61
C SER A 274 17.19 10.55 -20.81
N GLN A 275 17.47 11.13 -19.63
CA GLN A 275 18.53 10.64 -18.75
C GLN A 275 18.21 9.23 -18.24
N HIS A 276 16.98 9.01 -17.77
CA HIS A 276 16.53 7.69 -17.33
C HIS A 276 16.44 6.68 -18.47
N LEU A 277 16.00 7.11 -19.65
CA LEU A 277 15.83 6.26 -20.81
C LEU A 277 17.16 5.72 -21.35
N GLU A 278 18.20 6.56 -21.35
CA GLU A 278 19.56 6.13 -21.71
C GLU A 278 20.05 5.03 -20.78
N HIS A 279 19.78 5.14 -19.47
CA HIS A 279 20.09 4.08 -18.51
C HIS A 279 19.33 2.78 -18.80
N LEU A 280 18.02 2.85 -19.02
CA LEU A 280 17.19 1.68 -19.30
C LEU A 280 17.66 0.92 -20.55
N LEU A 281 17.97 1.64 -21.63
CA LEU A 281 18.43 1.03 -22.88
C LEU A 281 19.85 0.46 -22.79
N ASN A 282 20.70 1.05 -21.94
CA ASN A 282 22.06 0.55 -21.66
C ASN A 282 22.09 -0.62 -20.66
N SER A 283 20.99 -0.86 -19.93
CA SER A 283 20.92 -1.91 -18.91
C SER A 283 21.18 -3.30 -19.48
N LYS A 284 21.84 -4.19 -18.72
CA LYS A 284 21.99 -5.61 -19.12
C LYS A 284 20.69 -6.41 -18.98
N SER A 285 19.69 -5.88 -18.27
CA SER A 285 18.40 -6.53 -18.07
C SER A 285 17.54 -6.40 -19.33
N VAL A 286 17.07 -7.54 -19.86
CA VAL A 286 16.14 -7.58 -21.01
C VAL A 286 14.87 -6.79 -20.71
N GLN A 287 14.36 -6.93 -19.49
CA GLN A 287 13.15 -6.24 -19.04
C GLN A 287 13.33 -4.72 -19.07
N MET A 288 14.46 -4.21 -18.56
CA MET A 288 14.75 -2.77 -18.60
C MET A 288 14.81 -2.22 -20.02
N LYS A 289 15.49 -2.96 -20.93
CA LYS A 289 15.54 -2.59 -22.34
C LYS A 289 14.16 -2.61 -23.00
N GLU A 290 13.32 -3.59 -22.65
CA GLU A 290 11.95 -3.66 -23.13
C GLU A 290 11.16 -2.41 -22.75
N VAL A 291 11.24 -1.99 -21.49
CA VAL A 291 10.59 -0.75 -21.02
C VAL A 291 11.12 0.46 -21.76
N GLY A 292 12.44 0.58 -21.93
CA GLY A 292 13.03 1.66 -22.72
C GLY A 292 12.50 1.67 -24.17
N ASN A 293 12.37 0.51 -24.80
CA ASN A 293 11.80 0.41 -26.14
C ASN A 293 10.31 0.79 -26.20
N VAL A 294 9.52 0.44 -25.18
CA VAL A 294 8.10 0.86 -25.07
C VAL A 294 8.00 2.38 -25.00
N ILE A 295 8.83 3.02 -24.16
CA ILE A 295 8.87 4.47 -24.04
C ILE A 295 9.27 5.12 -25.38
N ILE A 296 10.32 4.63 -26.05
CA ILE A 296 10.74 5.18 -27.36
C ILE A 296 9.61 5.06 -28.40
N LYS A 297 8.95 3.89 -28.48
CA LYS A 297 7.82 3.69 -29.41
C LYS A 297 6.69 4.67 -29.11
N ARG A 298 6.38 4.89 -27.84
CA ARG A 298 5.38 5.87 -27.43
C ARG A 298 5.81 7.28 -27.80
N LEU A 299 7.05 7.70 -27.50
CA LEU A 299 7.56 9.01 -27.92
C LEU A 299 7.40 9.24 -29.43
N LEU A 300 7.72 8.23 -30.25
CA LEU A 300 7.55 8.30 -31.71
C LEU A 300 6.09 8.45 -32.16
N SER A 301 5.12 7.95 -31.38
CA SER A 301 3.70 8.04 -31.74
C SER A 301 3.05 9.35 -31.33
N VAL A 302 3.54 10.01 -30.28
CA VAL A 302 2.91 11.23 -29.72
C VAL A 302 3.69 12.52 -29.98
N LEU A 303 5.03 12.49 -30.03
CA LEU A 303 5.82 13.71 -30.19
C LEU A 303 5.90 14.16 -31.65
N THR A 304 6.08 15.47 -31.82
CA THR A 304 6.37 16.05 -33.14
C THR A 304 7.73 15.62 -33.65
N HIS A 305 7.90 15.61 -34.97
CA HIS A 305 9.18 15.27 -35.60
C HIS A 305 10.34 16.14 -35.07
N GLU A 306 10.11 17.43 -34.83
CA GLU A 306 11.10 18.34 -34.26
C GLU A 306 11.60 17.89 -32.88
N LYS A 307 10.68 17.55 -31.96
CA LYS A 307 11.05 17.05 -30.63
C LYS A 307 11.81 15.72 -30.70
N ILE A 308 11.46 14.84 -31.64
CA ILE A 308 12.19 13.58 -31.88
C ILE A 308 13.61 13.85 -32.40
N GLU A 309 13.78 14.80 -33.32
CA GLU A 309 15.11 15.17 -33.81
C GLU A 309 15.97 15.81 -32.72
N CYS A 310 15.40 16.61 -31.81
CA CYS A 310 16.12 17.10 -30.62
C CYS A 310 16.63 15.95 -29.73
N LEU A 311 15.88 14.86 -29.60
CA LEU A 311 16.35 13.67 -28.89
C LEU A 311 17.46 12.93 -29.65
N ARG A 312 17.49 13.02 -30.98
CA ARG A 312 18.54 12.40 -31.82
C ARG A 312 19.86 13.15 -31.81
N THR A 313 19.81 14.46 -31.67
CA THR A 313 20.99 15.33 -31.69
C THR A 313 21.55 15.60 -30.29
N GLY A 314 20.86 15.15 -29.24
CA GLY A 314 21.30 15.32 -27.86
C GLY A 314 22.62 14.61 -27.55
N GLU A 315 23.58 15.36 -27.00
CA GLU A 315 24.87 14.81 -26.58
C GLU A 315 24.71 13.77 -25.46
N GLY A 316 25.58 12.75 -25.46
CA GLY A 316 25.65 11.74 -24.39
C GLY A 316 24.54 10.69 -24.38
N LYS A 317 23.71 10.58 -25.44
CA LYS A 317 22.55 9.67 -25.50
C LYS A 317 22.62 8.64 -26.65
N PRO A 318 23.74 7.90 -26.82
CA PRO A 318 23.94 7.02 -27.98
C PRO A 318 22.93 5.87 -28.07
N ASN A 319 22.44 5.34 -26.95
CA ASN A 319 21.51 4.21 -26.98
C ASN A 319 20.10 4.65 -27.40
N ILE A 320 19.67 5.85 -26.99
CA ILE A 320 18.43 6.47 -27.49
C ILE A 320 18.53 6.67 -29.01
N VAL A 321 19.62 7.26 -29.51
CA VAL A 321 19.84 7.49 -30.96
C VAL A 321 19.82 6.18 -31.73
N ALA A 322 20.54 5.16 -31.25
CA ALA A 322 20.57 3.84 -31.89
C ALA A 322 19.17 3.21 -31.96
N CYS A 323 18.37 3.34 -30.88
CA CYS A 323 17.00 2.83 -30.85
C CYS A 323 16.08 3.60 -31.80
N LEU A 324 16.16 4.93 -31.82
CA LEU A 324 15.38 5.77 -32.73
C LEU A 324 15.69 5.49 -34.21
N ASN A 325 16.96 5.25 -34.55
CA ASN A 325 17.38 4.91 -35.91
C ASN A 325 16.88 3.53 -36.34
N LYS A 326 16.79 2.58 -35.40
CA LYS A 326 16.23 1.25 -35.67
C LYS A 326 14.72 1.28 -35.89
N LEU A 327 14.00 2.08 -35.10
CA LEU A 327 12.54 2.12 -35.10
C LEU A 327 11.93 3.09 -36.11
N SER A 328 12.66 4.14 -36.48
CA SER A 328 12.26 5.10 -37.51
C SER A 328 13.50 5.53 -38.32
N PRO A 329 13.98 4.68 -39.25
CA PRO A 329 15.15 5.01 -40.05
C PRO A 329 14.91 6.29 -40.84
N GLN A 330 15.83 7.25 -40.81
CA GLN A 330 15.77 8.36 -41.74
C GLN A 330 15.84 7.79 -43.17
N LYS A 331 14.91 8.20 -44.04
CA LYS A 331 15.11 8.05 -45.47
C LYS A 331 16.29 8.93 -45.83
N VAL A 332 17.47 8.34 -45.99
CA VAL A 332 18.60 9.02 -46.60
C VAL A 332 18.15 9.35 -48.02
N ASN A 333 17.81 10.61 -48.28
CA ASN A 333 17.70 11.12 -49.63
C ASN A 333 19.12 11.10 -50.19
N VAL A 334 19.52 9.96 -50.76
CA VAL A 334 20.68 9.89 -51.63
C VAL A 334 20.26 10.65 -52.88
N ALA A 335 20.67 11.92 -52.99
CA ALA A 335 20.54 12.65 -54.23
C ALA A 335 21.25 11.84 -55.33
N PRO A 336 20.59 11.53 -56.46
CA PRO A 336 21.24 10.86 -57.56
C PRO A 336 22.29 11.84 -58.11
N TYR A 337 23.57 11.47 -57.97
CA TYR A 337 24.67 12.10 -58.69
C TYR A 337 24.71 11.61 -60.13
#